data_AF-A0A8C8XDL5-F1
#
_entry.id   AF-A0A8C8XDL5-F1
#
_cell.length_a   1.000
_cell.length_b   1.000
_cell.length_c   1.000
_cell.angle_alpha   90.00
_cell.angle_beta   90.00
_cell.angle_gamma   90.00
#
_symmetry.space_group_name_H-M   'P 1'
#
loop_
_entity.id
_entity.type
_entity.pdbx_description
1 polymer ?
#
loop_
_entity_poly.entity_id
_entity_poly.type
_entity_poly.pdbx_seq_one_letter_code
_entity_poly.pdbx_strand_id
1 'polypeptide(L)'
;MPPPSDWGFQDHDSHFRLGCGGLVVLLSPSVCPPPAPERISYMPQLSSPTLAGTLTQSTFTLEQPRGQFSRLNISDLDTIWLVVAHSNATQNFAAPQRVEDIPVPADFSQRGYYLTLMANRLLYPGNQPGNQLRVLRVGNDTRCSPKTRGCNHPLPGPGPYRVKFLVMSDRGPVAETEWSSETRLQQAKALQAVPGPQSAGTVVIIAILSVLLAVLFTALLALLIYTCHDTCRSAPISGPEQSTCVRRYNTHHVTGPPAVGAS
;
A
#
# COMPACT_ATOMS: atom_id res chain seq x y z
N MET A 1 -17.52 -96.51 23.09
CA MET A 1 -17.92 -95.22 22.47
C MET A 1 -16.67 -94.36 22.33
N PRO A 2 -16.15 -94.18 21.11
CA PRO A 2 -15.04 -93.28 20.83
C PRO A 2 -15.54 -91.86 20.56
N PRO A 3 -14.76 -90.80 20.83
CA PRO A 3 -14.86 -89.54 20.10
C PRO A 3 -13.95 -89.52 18.85
N PRO A 4 -14.20 -88.62 17.89
CA PRO A 4 -13.72 -88.76 16.51
C PRO A 4 -12.46 -87.96 16.15
N SER A 5 -11.80 -88.49 15.10
CA SER A 5 -10.90 -87.92 14.08
C SER A 5 -10.99 -86.39 13.86
N ASP A 6 -9.88 -85.65 13.85
CA ASP A 6 -8.82 -85.49 12.82
C ASP A 6 -9.10 -84.27 11.91
N TRP A 7 -8.03 -83.75 11.29
CA TRP A 7 -7.88 -82.57 10.41
C TRP A 7 -7.69 -81.24 11.18
N GLY A 8 -6.55 -80.55 11.13
CA GLY A 8 -5.50 -80.51 10.11
C GLY A 8 -5.15 -79.03 9.92
N PHE A 9 -4.18 -78.51 10.68
CA PHE A 9 -3.68 -77.15 10.50
C PHE A 9 -2.75 -77.16 9.29
N GLN A 10 -3.29 -76.74 8.15
CA GLN A 10 -2.55 -76.58 6.91
C GLN A 10 -1.81 -75.24 6.96
N ASP A 11 -0.56 -75.26 7.42
CA ASP A 11 0.39 -74.18 7.14
C ASP A 11 0.63 -74.13 5.63
N HIS A 12 0.16 -73.06 4.99
CA HIS A 12 0.59 -72.70 3.65
C HIS A 12 1.35 -71.38 3.69
N ASP A 13 2.67 -71.54 3.75
CA ASP A 13 3.63 -70.55 3.25
C ASP A 13 3.20 -70.03 1.87
N SER A 14 3.10 -68.71 1.73
CA SER A 14 3.29 -68.04 0.44
C SER A 14 3.74 -66.59 0.58
N HIS A 15 5.07 -66.43 0.57
CA HIS A 15 5.80 -65.45 -0.22
C HIS A 15 5.41 -63.97 -0.08
N PHE A 16 6.09 -63.26 0.83
CA PHE A 16 6.53 -61.88 0.57
C PHE A 16 8.04 -61.88 0.35
N ARG A 17 8.45 -61.96 -0.92
CA ARG A 17 9.84 -61.67 -1.32
C ARG A 17 10.04 -60.15 -1.26
N LEU A 18 10.81 -59.67 -0.29
CA LEU A 18 11.71 -58.55 -0.51
C LEU A 18 13.11 -58.98 -0.06
N GLY A 19 13.97 -59.21 -1.04
CA GLY A 19 15.37 -59.51 -0.81
C GLY A 19 16.06 -58.31 -0.17
N CYS A 20 16.32 -58.39 1.14
CA CYS A 20 17.41 -57.65 1.75
C CYS A 20 18.71 -58.41 1.46
N GLY A 21 19.31 -58.13 0.31
CA GLY A 21 20.72 -58.39 0.09
C GLY A 21 21.52 -57.49 1.03
N GLY A 22 22.33 -58.09 1.90
CA GLY A 22 23.12 -57.40 2.90
C GLY A 22 24.00 -56.31 2.28
N LEU A 23 23.67 -55.06 2.61
CA LEU A 23 24.56 -53.93 2.54
C LEU A 23 24.42 -53.24 3.90
N VAL A 24 25.54 -52.85 4.52
CA VAL A 24 25.53 -52.04 5.74
C VAL A 24 24.83 -50.71 5.39
N VAL A 25 23.53 -50.62 5.65
CA VAL A 25 22.77 -49.40 5.47
C VAL A 25 23.03 -48.55 6.70
N LEU A 26 23.82 -47.49 6.53
CA LEU A 26 23.81 -46.35 7.43
C LEU A 26 22.34 -45.94 7.62
N LEU A 27 21.80 -46.11 8.83
CA LEU A 27 20.46 -45.67 9.20
C LEU A 27 20.42 -44.14 9.16
N SER A 28 20.35 -43.58 7.95
CA SER A 28 19.81 -42.24 7.77
C SER A 28 18.31 -42.36 8.02
N PRO A 29 17.72 -41.57 8.93
CA PRO A 29 16.28 -41.52 9.05
C PRO A 29 15.75 -41.02 7.70
N SER A 30 15.16 -41.94 6.93
CA SER A 30 14.40 -41.60 5.74
C SER A 30 13.21 -40.76 6.18
N VAL A 31 13.40 -39.44 6.21
CA VAL A 31 12.30 -38.50 6.39
C VAL A 31 11.41 -38.66 5.15
N CYS A 32 10.32 -39.39 5.31
CA CYS A 32 9.32 -39.50 4.26
C CYS A 32 8.80 -38.09 3.98
N PRO A 33 8.84 -37.59 2.73
CA PRO A 33 8.25 -36.29 2.42
C PRO A 33 6.79 -36.30 2.85
N PRO A 34 6.27 -35.20 3.42
CA PRO A 34 4.85 -35.11 3.72
C PRO A 34 4.04 -35.39 2.44
N PRO A 35 2.93 -36.13 2.55
CA PRO A 35 2.08 -36.43 1.40
C PRO A 35 1.65 -35.13 0.71
N ALA A 36 1.63 -35.14 -0.62
CA ALA A 36 1.20 -34.00 -1.41
C ALA A 36 -0.27 -33.66 -1.10
N PRO A 37 -0.65 -32.37 -1.11
CA PRO A 37 -2.03 -31.98 -0.86
C PRO A 37 -2.97 -32.54 -1.94
N GLU A 38 -4.19 -32.87 -1.53
CA GLU A 38 -5.24 -33.33 -2.41
C GLU A 38 -5.59 -32.25 -3.45
N ARG A 39 -5.71 -32.62 -4.73
CA ARG A 39 -6.13 -31.69 -5.79
C ARG A 39 -7.64 -31.63 -5.94
N ILE A 40 -8.16 -30.40 -5.88
CA ILE A 40 -9.56 -30.06 -6.11
C ILE A 40 -9.66 -29.48 -7.52
N SER A 41 -10.40 -30.16 -8.41
CA SER A 41 -10.67 -29.72 -9.79
C SER A 41 -11.66 -28.54 -9.82
N TYR A 42 -11.25 -27.42 -9.24
CA TYR A 42 -11.94 -26.14 -9.25
C TYR A 42 -10.93 -25.07 -9.64
N MET A 43 -11.34 -24.13 -10.48
CA MET A 43 -10.52 -23.00 -10.90
C MET A 43 -11.23 -21.71 -10.47
N PRO A 44 -10.64 -20.87 -9.58
CA PRO A 44 -11.25 -19.61 -9.20
C PRO A 44 -11.51 -18.72 -10.41
N GLN A 45 -12.70 -18.13 -10.47
CA GLN A 45 -13.12 -17.24 -11.55
C GLN A 45 -13.41 -15.84 -11.03
N LEU A 46 -13.16 -14.83 -11.86
CA LEU A 46 -13.68 -13.49 -11.63
C LEU A 46 -15.21 -13.52 -11.62
N SER A 47 -15.80 -12.69 -10.75
CA SER A 47 -17.24 -12.44 -10.78
C SER A 47 -17.67 -11.76 -12.07
N SER A 48 -18.98 -11.74 -12.30
CA SER A 48 -19.58 -11.13 -13.49
C SER A 48 -18.92 -9.79 -13.87
N PRO A 49 -18.58 -9.57 -15.15
CA PRO A 49 -18.02 -8.29 -15.60
C PRO A 49 -19.02 -7.14 -15.47
N THR A 50 -20.32 -7.42 -15.34
CA THR A 50 -21.36 -6.40 -15.10
C THR A 50 -21.38 -5.91 -13.66
N LEU A 51 -20.74 -6.61 -12.73
CA LEU A 51 -20.65 -6.18 -11.35
C LEU A 51 -19.65 -5.01 -11.24
N ALA A 52 -20.14 -3.87 -10.73
CA ALA A 52 -19.29 -2.73 -10.48
C ALA A 52 -18.16 -3.10 -9.49
N GLY A 53 -16.93 -2.73 -9.82
CA GLY A 53 -15.76 -3.05 -8.99
C GLY A 53 -15.26 -4.49 -9.11
N THR A 54 -15.66 -5.25 -10.14
CA THR A 54 -15.05 -6.55 -10.45
C THR A 54 -13.55 -6.44 -10.65
N LEU A 55 -13.08 -5.38 -11.31
CA LEU A 55 -11.68 -5.01 -11.40
C LEU A 55 -11.54 -3.52 -11.05
N THR A 56 -10.62 -3.20 -10.17
CA THR A 56 -10.20 -1.82 -9.86
C THR A 56 -8.69 -1.71 -10.03
N GLN A 57 -8.07 -0.63 -9.56
CA GLN A 57 -6.61 -0.47 -9.59
C GLN A 57 -5.86 -1.32 -8.57
N SER A 58 -6.54 -1.72 -7.49
CA SER A 58 -5.91 -2.42 -6.35
C SER A 58 -6.72 -3.61 -5.83
N THR A 59 -7.88 -3.90 -6.46
CA THR A 59 -8.76 -5.00 -6.05
C THR A 59 -9.32 -5.73 -7.25
N PHE A 60 -9.63 -7.01 -7.07
CA PHE A 60 -10.50 -7.76 -7.97
C PHE A 60 -11.49 -8.62 -7.19
N THR A 61 -12.54 -9.04 -7.85
CA THR A 61 -13.66 -9.75 -7.22
C THR A 61 -13.83 -11.13 -7.86
N LEU A 62 -13.79 -12.17 -7.02
CA LEU A 62 -13.95 -13.57 -7.39
C LEU A 62 -15.34 -14.09 -7.01
N GLU A 63 -15.82 -15.10 -7.73
CA GLU A 63 -16.93 -15.91 -7.24
C GLU A 63 -16.53 -16.68 -5.98
N GLN A 64 -17.48 -16.87 -5.05
CA GLN A 64 -17.23 -17.72 -3.88
C GLN A 64 -17.12 -19.21 -4.29
N PRO A 65 -16.14 -19.97 -3.75
CA PRO A 65 -15.91 -21.38 -4.06
C PRO A 65 -16.91 -22.30 -3.33
N ARG A 66 -18.20 -22.09 -3.56
CA ARG A 66 -19.29 -22.76 -2.83
C ARG A 66 -19.34 -24.26 -3.10
N GLY A 67 -19.44 -25.05 -2.04
CA GLY A 67 -19.53 -26.51 -2.12
C GLY A 67 -18.25 -27.22 -2.60
N GLN A 68 -17.18 -26.50 -2.91
CA GLN A 68 -15.96 -27.08 -3.47
C GLN A 68 -15.11 -27.81 -2.42
N PHE A 69 -15.31 -27.49 -1.13
CA PHE A 69 -14.54 -28.02 0.00
C PHE A 69 -15.31 -29.04 0.86
N SER A 70 -16.40 -29.62 0.34
CA SER A 70 -17.20 -30.62 1.05
C SER A 70 -16.58 -32.03 1.05
N ARG A 71 -15.25 -32.14 1.00
CA ARG A 71 -14.52 -33.42 0.88
C ARG A 71 -14.25 -34.05 2.26
N LEU A 72 -14.11 -35.38 2.29
CA LEU A 72 -13.93 -36.15 3.53
C LEU A 72 -12.64 -35.80 4.30
N ASN A 73 -11.60 -35.37 3.60
CA ASN A 73 -10.31 -35.05 4.20
C ASN A 73 -10.21 -33.61 4.74
N ILE A 74 -11.23 -32.77 4.51
CA ILE A 74 -11.25 -31.37 4.93
C ILE A 74 -12.17 -31.20 6.13
N SER A 75 -11.59 -30.82 7.27
CA SER A 75 -12.26 -30.54 8.53
C SER A 75 -12.93 -29.16 8.54
N ASP A 76 -13.90 -28.97 9.44
CA ASP A 76 -14.49 -27.65 9.73
C ASP A 76 -13.50 -26.66 10.36
N LEU A 77 -12.42 -27.19 10.96
CA LEU A 77 -11.36 -26.40 11.59
C LEU A 77 -10.22 -26.04 10.62
N ASP A 78 -10.16 -26.70 9.46
CA ASP A 78 -9.10 -26.42 8.48
C ASP A 78 -9.30 -25.04 7.89
N THR A 79 -8.22 -24.27 7.82
CA THR A 79 -8.25 -22.92 7.28
C THR A 79 -8.09 -22.95 5.77
N ILE A 80 -9.06 -22.37 5.08
CA ILE A 80 -9.03 -22.12 3.66
C ILE A 80 -8.40 -20.75 3.44
N TRP A 81 -7.29 -20.73 2.72
CA TRP A 81 -6.56 -19.54 2.33
C TRP A 81 -6.75 -19.28 0.84
N LEU A 82 -6.80 -18.01 0.45
CA LEU A 82 -6.59 -17.59 -0.93
C LEU A 82 -5.10 -17.26 -1.13
N VAL A 83 -4.44 -18.02 -1.99
CA VAL A 83 -3.09 -17.69 -2.48
C VAL A 83 -3.23 -16.64 -3.56
N VAL A 84 -2.55 -15.50 -3.39
CA VAL A 84 -2.42 -14.46 -4.42
C VAL A 84 -0.97 -14.45 -4.88
N ALA A 85 -0.76 -14.67 -6.18
CA ALA A 85 0.57 -14.75 -6.76
C ALA A 85 0.68 -13.89 -8.01
N HIS A 86 1.89 -13.39 -8.29
CA HIS A 86 2.23 -12.96 -9.64
C HIS A 86 2.21 -14.15 -10.59
N SER A 87 1.74 -13.94 -11.84
CA SER A 87 1.64 -15.04 -12.82
C SER A 87 2.95 -15.78 -13.08
N ASN A 88 4.09 -15.10 -12.98
CA ASN A 88 5.41 -15.70 -13.16
C ASN A 88 5.90 -16.50 -11.94
N ALA A 89 5.34 -16.23 -10.75
CA ALA A 89 5.71 -16.93 -9.52
C ALA A 89 4.95 -18.25 -9.34
N THR A 90 3.88 -18.50 -10.10
CA THR A 90 3.03 -19.70 -9.92
C THR A 90 3.76 -21.02 -10.20
N GLN A 91 4.77 -21.01 -11.08
CA GLN A 91 5.56 -22.21 -11.42
C GLN A 91 6.46 -22.67 -10.27
N ASN A 92 6.90 -21.72 -9.44
CA ASN A 92 7.81 -21.96 -8.31
C ASN A 92 7.07 -21.94 -6.96
N PHE A 93 5.74 -21.93 -6.98
CA PHE A 93 4.96 -21.93 -5.76
C PHE A 93 5.10 -23.26 -5.03
N ALA A 94 5.47 -23.18 -3.76
CA ALA A 94 5.45 -24.30 -2.81
C ALA A 94 4.50 -23.96 -1.67
N ALA A 95 3.59 -24.88 -1.34
CA ALA A 95 2.69 -24.69 -0.21
C ALA A 95 3.49 -24.61 1.10
N PRO A 96 3.22 -23.61 1.97
CA PRO A 96 3.82 -23.55 3.30
C PRO A 96 3.56 -24.85 4.05
N GLN A 97 4.58 -25.37 4.75
CA GLN A 97 4.44 -26.61 5.53
C GLN A 97 3.83 -26.34 6.91
N ARG A 98 3.99 -25.12 7.41
CA ARG A 98 3.46 -24.68 8.70
C ARG A 98 2.72 -23.36 8.56
N VAL A 99 1.81 -23.11 9.51
CA VAL A 99 1.05 -21.85 9.58
C VAL A 99 2.00 -20.66 9.82
N GLU A 100 3.11 -20.88 10.53
CA GLU A 100 4.10 -19.84 10.81
C GLU A 100 4.78 -19.31 9.54
N ASP A 101 4.99 -20.18 8.55
CA ASP A 101 5.74 -19.89 7.32
C ASP A 101 4.91 -19.17 6.25
N ILE A 102 3.61 -18.98 6.51
CA ILE A 102 2.67 -18.35 5.58
C ILE A 102 3.12 -16.91 5.28
N PRO A 103 3.47 -16.60 4.01
CA PRO A 103 3.85 -15.25 3.63
C PRO A 103 2.70 -14.27 3.76
N VAL A 104 3.06 -13.06 4.19
CA VAL A 104 2.15 -11.94 4.39
C VAL A 104 2.22 -10.97 3.19
N PRO A 105 1.26 -10.04 3.02
CA PRO A 105 1.29 -9.09 1.90
C PRO A 105 2.60 -8.31 1.75
N ALA A 106 3.30 -8.00 2.84
CA ALA A 106 4.59 -7.32 2.81
C ALA A 106 5.72 -8.14 2.13
N ASP A 107 5.60 -9.47 2.10
CA ASP A 107 6.61 -10.35 1.48
C ASP A 107 6.41 -10.47 -0.05
N PHE A 108 5.31 -9.91 -0.57
CA PHE A 108 4.84 -10.19 -1.93
C PHE A 108 5.85 -9.82 -3.02
N SER A 109 6.58 -8.72 -2.85
CA SER A 109 7.61 -8.28 -3.81
C SER A 109 8.81 -9.22 -3.87
N GLN A 110 9.13 -9.90 -2.76
CA GLN A 110 10.29 -10.80 -2.66
C GLN A 110 9.92 -12.24 -3.02
N ARG A 111 8.79 -12.74 -2.52
CA ARG A 111 8.35 -14.13 -2.71
C ARG A 111 7.48 -14.32 -3.96
N GLY A 112 6.87 -13.26 -4.47
CA GLY A 112 5.95 -13.31 -5.61
C GLY A 112 4.56 -13.87 -5.27
N TYR A 113 4.30 -14.25 -4.02
CA TYR A 113 2.98 -14.67 -3.53
C TYR A 113 2.80 -14.40 -2.03
N TYR A 114 1.55 -14.33 -1.59
CA TYR A 114 1.12 -14.28 -0.19
C TYR A 114 -0.24 -14.95 -0.02
N LEU A 115 -0.65 -15.22 1.23
CA LEU A 115 -1.95 -15.82 1.52
C LEU A 115 -2.85 -14.84 2.29
N THR A 116 -4.12 -14.81 1.92
CA THR A 116 -5.15 -13.90 2.45
C THR A 116 -6.51 -14.61 2.60
N LEU A 117 -7.52 -13.89 3.06
CA LEU A 117 -8.93 -14.30 3.10
C LEU A 117 -9.14 -15.64 3.82
N MET A 118 -8.71 -15.69 5.08
CA MET A 118 -8.90 -16.84 5.95
C MET A 118 -10.39 -17.16 6.11
N ALA A 119 -10.78 -18.38 5.74
CA ALA A 119 -12.12 -18.90 5.86
C ALA A 119 -12.09 -20.36 6.31
N ASN A 120 -13.26 -20.96 6.51
CA ASN A 120 -13.43 -22.40 6.68
C ASN A 120 -14.55 -22.89 5.77
N ARG A 121 -14.71 -24.22 5.63
CA ARG A 121 -15.69 -24.79 4.70
C ARG A 121 -17.14 -24.41 5.03
N LEU A 122 -17.45 -24.09 6.29
CA LEU A 122 -18.78 -23.64 6.72
C LEU A 122 -19.18 -22.29 6.11
N LEU A 123 -18.20 -21.46 5.74
CA LEU A 123 -18.44 -20.18 5.07
C LEU A 123 -18.71 -20.33 3.55
N TYR A 124 -18.50 -21.53 2.98
CA TYR A 124 -18.73 -21.81 1.56
C TYR A 124 -19.76 -22.95 1.33
N PRO A 125 -20.98 -22.85 1.87
CA PRO A 125 -21.99 -23.89 1.73
C PRO A 125 -22.48 -24.02 0.28
N GLY A 126 -22.62 -25.26 -0.19
CA GLY A 126 -23.15 -25.56 -1.53
C GLY A 126 -24.64 -25.25 -1.68
N ASN A 127 -25.45 -25.52 -0.65
CA ASN A 127 -26.91 -25.63 -0.77
C ASN A 127 -27.70 -24.34 -0.44
N GLN A 128 -27.18 -23.16 -0.75
CA GLN A 128 -27.89 -21.89 -0.54
C GLN A 128 -28.49 -21.28 -1.81
N PRO A 129 -29.69 -20.64 -1.70
CA PRO A 129 -30.41 -20.05 -2.82
C PRO A 129 -29.60 -18.97 -3.56
N GLY A 130 -29.74 -18.92 -4.88
CA GLY A 130 -28.93 -18.11 -5.80
C GLY A 130 -29.29 -16.63 -5.91
N ASN A 131 -30.07 -16.08 -4.97
CA ASN A 131 -30.57 -14.71 -5.02
C ASN A 131 -29.68 -13.67 -4.32
N GLN A 132 -28.65 -14.10 -3.57
CA GLN A 132 -27.70 -13.20 -2.92
C GLN A 132 -26.38 -13.14 -3.69
N LEU A 133 -25.92 -11.93 -4.01
CA LEU A 133 -24.58 -11.72 -4.57
C LEU A 133 -23.53 -12.17 -3.55
N ARG A 134 -22.78 -13.23 -3.88
CA ARG A 134 -21.75 -13.80 -3.01
C ARG A 134 -20.40 -13.81 -3.72
N VAL A 135 -19.54 -12.90 -3.29
CA VAL A 135 -18.25 -12.67 -3.92
C VAL A 135 -17.13 -12.64 -2.88
N LEU A 136 -15.90 -12.84 -3.33
CA LEU A 136 -14.69 -12.63 -2.55
C LEU A 136 -13.89 -11.51 -3.18
N ARG A 137 -13.80 -10.38 -2.47
CA ARG A 137 -13.04 -9.22 -2.95
C ARG A 137 -11.62 -9.29 -2.42
N VAL A 138 -10.66 -9.45 -3.32
CA VAL A 138 -9.23 -9.49 -3.02
C VAL A 138 -8.69 -8.06 -2.96
N GLY A 139 -7.92 -7.75 -1.92
CA GLY A 139 -7.28 -6.45 -1.69
C GLY A 139 -8.17 -5.36 -1.08
N ASN A 140 -9.29 -5.72 -0.45
CA ASN A 140 -10.29 -4.74 0.02
C ASN A 140 -10.03 -4.15 1.41
N ASP A 141 -9.05 -4.66 2.16
CA ASP A 141 -8.78 -4.21 3.53
C ASP A 141 -7.63 -3.20 3.57
N THR A 142 -7.99 -1.91 3.52
CA THR A 142 -7.04 -0.79 3.63
C THR A 142 -6.60 -0.51 5.07
N ARG A 143 -7.19 -1.19 6.07
CA ARG A 143 -6.94 -0.94 7.49
C ARG A 143 -5.98 -1.95 8.10
N CYS A 144 -5.91 -3.17 7.56
CA CYS A 144 -4.99 -4.17 8.07
C CYS A 144 -3.54 -3.87 7.67
N SER A 145 -2.62 -4.15 8.59
CA SER A 145 -1.18 -4.04 8.36
C SER A 145 -0.74 -5.11 7.34
N PRO A 146 0.07 -4.75 6.32
CA PRO A 146 0.58 -5.72 5.35
C PRO A 146 1.51 -6.77 5.98
N LYS A 147 1.92 -6.59 7.24
CA LYS A 147 2.70 -7.57 8.01
C LYS A 147 1.82 -8.59 8.76
N THR A 148 0.50 -8.41 8.76
CA THR A 148 -0.43 -9.31 9.44
C THR A 148 -0.78 -10.49 8.54
N ARG A 149 -0.68 -11.71 9.08
CA ARG A 149 -1.07 -12.93 8.38
C ARG A 149 -2.57 -12.91 8.05
N GLY A 150 -2.91 -13.27 6.81
CA GLY A 150 -4.31 -13.28 6.35
C GLY A 150 -4.90 -11.91 6.02
N CYS A 151 -4.12 -10.83 6.16
CA CYS A 151 -4.55 -9.49 5.80
C CYS A 151 -4.88 -9.39 4.31
N ASN A 152 -6.06 -8.84 4.01
CA ASN A 152 -6.53 -8.62 2.65
C ASN A 152 -6.12 -7.25 2.10
N HIS A 153 -4.82 -6.95 2.22
CA HIS A 153 -4.23 -5.66 1.86
C HIS A 153 -4.38 -5.37 0.34
N PRO A 154 -4.59 -4.10 -0.07
CA PRO A 154 -4.65 -3.71 -1.48
C PRO A 154 -3.48 -4.22 -2.31
N LEU A 155 -3.78 -4.63 -3.54
CA LEU A 155 -2.78 -5.10 -4.48
C LEU A 155 -1.89 -3.94 -4.93
N PRO A 156 -0.56 -4.15 -5.04
CA PRO A 156 0.39 -3.05 -5.23
C PRO A 156 0.45 -2.48 -6.64
N GLY A 157 -0.16 -3.13 -7.64
CA GLY A 157 -0.06 -2.70 -9.03
C GLY A 157 -0.96 -3.47 -10.00
N PRO A 158 -0.78 -3.30 -11.31
CA PRO A 158 -1.69 -3.86 -12.32
C PRO A 158 -1.60 -5.40 -12.49
N GLY A 159 -0.62 -6.05 -11.87
CA GLY A 159 -0.34 -7.48 -12.08
C GLY A 159 0.57 -7.74 -13.30
N PRO A 160 0.46 -8.91 -13.94
CA PRO A 160 -0.62 -9.89 -13.84
C PRO A 160 -0.60 -10.76 -12.57
N TYR A 161 -1.79 -11.19 -12.15
CA TYR A 161 -2.03 -12.03 -10.97
C TYR A 161 -2.73 -13.34 -11.31
N ARG A 162 -2.48 -14.37 -10.52
CA ARG A 162 -3.24 -15.62 -10.46
C ARG A 162 -3.53 -15.98 -9.02
N VAL A 163 -4.64 -16.69 -8.82
CA VAL A 163 -5.04 -17.15 -7.49
C VAL A 163 -5.41 -18.63 -7.46
N LYS A 164 -5.28 -19.24 -6.29
CA LYS A 164 -5.84 -20.56 -5.98
C LYS A 164 -6.22 -20.62 -4.51
N PHE A 165 -7.06 -21.58 -4.15
CA PHE A 165 -7.32 -21.87 -2.75
C PHE A 165 -6.37 -22.95 -2.25
N LEU A 166 -5.89 -22.77 -1.01
CA LEU A 166 -5.09 -23.73 -0.28
C LEU A 166 -5.75 -24.00 1.07
N VAL A 167 -5.99 -25.27 1.37
CA VAL A 167 -6.52 -25.72 2.65
C VAL A 167 -5.35 -26.14 3.53
N MET A 168 -5.26 -25.53 4.70
CA MET A 168 -4.19 -25.77 5.69
C MET A 168 -4.80 -26.30 6.98
N SER A 169 -4.23 -27.39 7.48
CA SER A 169 -4.41 -27.86 8.85
C SER A 169 -3.25 -27.41 9.73
N ASP A 170 -3.31 -27.74 11.02
CA ASP A 170 -2.19 -27.64 11.96
C ASP A 170 -0.97 -28.49 11.56
N ARG A 171 -1.20 -29.56 10.79
CA ARG A 171 -0.16 -30.48 10.28
C ARG A 171 0.37 -30.12 8.89
N GLY A 172 -0.13 -29.04 8.28
CA GLY A 172 0.31 -28.56 6.96
C GLY A 172 -0.77 -28.61 5.89
N PRO A 173 -0.38 -28.56 4.59
CA PRO A 173 -1.31 -28.44 3.48
C PRO A 173 -2.10 -29.73 3.27
N VAL A 174 -3.43 -29.60 3.21
CA VAL A 174 -4.37 -30.73 3.07
C VAL A 174 -4.87 -30.85 1.63
N ALA A 175 -5.25 -29.73 1.02
CA ALA A 175 -5.81 -29.70 -0.31
C ALA A 175 -5.54 -28.38 -1.02
N GLU A 176 -5.53 -28.38 -2.35
CA GLU A 176 -5.38 -27.18 -3.17
C GLU A 176 -6.25 -27.23 -4.42
N THR A 177 -6.63 -26.06 -4.94
CA THR A 177 -7.36 -25.93 -6.21
C THR A 177 -6.41 -25.64 -7.36
N GLU A 178 -6.93 -25.72 -8.59
CA GLU A 178 -6.22 -25.23 -9.77
C GLU A 178 -6.02 -23.70 -9.71
N TRP A 179 -5.00 -23.21 -10.41
CA TRP A 179 -4.75 -21.78 -10.56
C TRP A 179 -5.81 -21.14 -11.48
N SER A 180 -6.24 -19.93 -11.13
CA SER A 180 -7.10 -19.10 -11.97
C SER A 180 -6.45 -18.72 -13.31
N SER A 181 -7.26 -18.23 -14.22
CA SER A 181 -6.78 -17.46 -15.36
C SER A 181 -6.02 -16.20 -14.89
N GLU A 182 -5.21 -15.66 -15.79
CA GLU A 182 -4.44 -14.45 -15.54
C GLU A 182 -5.36 -13.23 -15.42
N THR A 183 -5.22 -12.49 -14.32
CA THR A 183 -5.99 -11.29 -14.03
C THR A 183 -5.09 -10.06 -14.07
N ARG A 184 -5.47 -9.04 -14.85
CA ARG A 184 -4.85 -7.71 -14.83
C ARG A 184 -5.80 -6.70 -14.22
N LEU A 185 -5.28 -5.90 -13.31
CA LEU A 185 -6.03 -4.80 -12.70
C LEU A 185 -6.04 -3.58 -13.62
N GLN A 186 -6.95 -2.65 -13.33
CA GLN A 186 -7.02 -1.41 -14.07
C GLN A 186 -5.77 -0.57 -13.81
N GLN A 187 -5.18 -0.02 -14.86
CA GLN A 187 -4.05 0.88 -14.70
C GLN A 187 -4.55 2.29 -14.42
N ALA A 188 -3.98 2.95 -13.42
CA ALA A 188 -4.19 4.38 -13.23
C ALA A 188 -3.57 5.12 -14.42
N LYS A 189 -4.41 5.82 -15.19
CA LYS A 189 -3.92 6.80 -16.16
C LYS A 189 -3.59 8.05 -15.35
N ALA A 190 -2.32 8.46 -15.35
CA ALA A 190 -1.95 9.74 -14.75
C ALA A 190 -2.79 10.83 -15.41
N LEU A 191 -3.59 11.54 -14.61
CA LEU A 191 -4.26 12.75 -15.10
C LEU A 191 -3.14 13.74 -15.39
N GLN A 192 -2.88 13.97 -16.68
CA GLN A 192 -2.09 15.13 -17.10
C GLN A 192 -2.78 16.34 -16.48
N ALA A 193 -2.07 17.05 -15.61
CA ALA A 193 -2.54 18.33 -15.11
C ALA A 193 -2.59 19.26 -16.33
N VAL A 194 -3.74 19.30 -17.00
CA VAL A 194 -4.00 20.32 -18.00
C VAL A 194 -3.97 21.63 -17.21
N PRO A 195 -3.06 22.57 -17.53
CA PRO A 195 -3.17 23.92 -16.98
C PRO A 195 -4.57 24.39 -17.32
N GLY A 196 -5.41 24.54 -16.30
CA GLY A 196 -6.79 24.96 -16.52
C GLY A 196 -6.76 26.24 -17.36
N PRO A 197 -7.61 26.39 -18.38
CA PRO A 197 -7.79 27.67 -19.04
C PRO A 197 -8.09 28.67 -17.94
N GLN A 198 -7.25 29.70 -17.75
CA GLN A 198 -7.61 30.79 -16.86
C GLN A 198 -8.92 31.35 -17.40
N SER A 199 -10.03 31.02 -16.74
CA SER A 199 -11.34 31.50 -17.16
C SER A 199 -11.24 33.03 -17.20
N ALA A 200 -11.79 33.66 -18.24
CA ALA A 200 -11.74 35.12 -18.38
C ALA A 200 -12.19 35.84 -17.10
N GLY A 201 -13.10 35.23 -16.33
CA GLY A 201 -13.52 35.72 -15.02
C GLY A 201 -12.39 35.76 -13.97
N THR A 202 -11.46 34.80 -13.98
CA THR A 202 -10.30 34.79 -13.06
C THR A 202 -9.35 35.95 -13.35
N VAL A 203 -9.09 36.22 -14.64
CA VAL A 203 -8.24 37.35 -15.06
C VAL A 203 -8.89 38.67 -14.68
N VAL A 204 -10.21 38.81 -14.91
CA VAL A 204 -10.96 40.02 -14.53
C VAL A 204 -10.97 40.22 -13.01
N ILE A 205 -11.18 39.17 -12.22
CA ILE A 205 -11.15 39.27 -10.75
C ILE A 205 -9.77 39.71 -10.26
N ILE A 206 -8.68 39.10 -10.76
CA ILE A 206 -7.31 39.48 -10.38
C ILE A 206 -7.03 40.94 -10.76
N ALA A 207 -7.46 41.38 -11.94
CA ALA A 207 -7.28 42.76 -12.39
C ALA A 207 -8.03 43.76 -11.49
N ILE A 208 -9.31 43.50 -11.18
CA ILE A 208 -10.12 44.36 -10.29
C ILE A 208 -9.48 44.45 -8.91
N LEU A 209 -9.10 43.30 -8.31
CA LEU A 209 -8.47 43.27 -7.00
C LEU A 209 -7.14 44.03 -6.99
N SER A 210 -6.34 43.92 -8.06
CA SER A 210 -5.07 44.63 -8.19
C SER A 210 -5.27 46.15 -8.26
N VAL A 211 -6.27 46.61 -9.01
CA VAL A 211 -6.62 48.04 -9.11
C VAL A 211 -7.13 48.58 -7.77
N LEU A 212 -8.05 47.86 -7.13
CA LEU A 212 -8.58 48.26 -5.82
C LEU A 212 -7.48 48.36 -4.77
N LEU A 213 -6.54 47.42 -4.77
CA LEU A 213 -5.39 47.45 -3.86
C LEU A 213 -4.48 48.65 -4.12
N ALA A 214 -4.19 48.97 -5.38
CA ALA A 214 -3.37 50.12 -5.74
C ALA A 214 -4.02 51.46 -5.34
N VAL A 215 -5.34 51.59 -5.52
CA VAL A 215 -6.11 52.76 -5.08
C VAL A 215 -6.06 52.90 -3.56
N LEU A 216 -6.31 51.81 -2.84
CA LEU A 216 -6.25 51.79 -1.37
C LEU A 216 -4.87 52.20 -0.87
N PHE A 217 -3.81 51.66 -1.47
CA PHE A 217 -2.43 51.98 -1.10
C PHE A 217 -2.09 53.45 -1.37
N THR A 218 -2.52 53.98 -2.52
CA THR A 218 -2.30 55.40 -2.88
C THR A 218 -3.03 56.33 -1.91
N ALA A 219 -4.27 56.02 -1.54
CA ALA A 219 -5.02 56.80 -0.57
C ALA A 219 -4.36 56.77 0.82
N LEU A 220 -3.86 55.60 1.24
CA LEU A 220 -3.12 55.46 2.50
C LEU A 220 -1.84 56.30 2.49
N LEU A 221 -1.06 56.27 1.41
CA LEU A 221 0.15 57.08 1.28
C LEU A 221 -0.17 58.57 1.30
N ALA A 222 -1.21 59.01 0.57
CA ALA A 222 -1.63 60.40 0.57
C ALA A 222 -2.07 60.87 1.97
N LEU A 223 -2.80 60.03 2.70
CA LEU A 223 -3.17 60.31 4.08
C LEU A 223 -1.95 60.40 4.99
N LEU A 224 -0.99 59.49 4.89
CA LEU A 224 0.25 59.53 5.67
C LEU A 224 1.07 60.79 5.37
N ILE A 225 1.19 61.18 4.10
CA ILE A 225 1.90 62.40 3.70
C ILE A 225 1.17 63.63 4.23
N TYR A 226 -0.17 63.68 4.10
CA TYR A 226 -0.99 64.76 4.62
C TYR A 226 -0.85 64.90 6.14
N THR A 227 -0.98 63.80 6.89
CA THR A 227 -0.83 63.79 8.34
C THR A 227 0.59 64.15 8.76
N CYS A 228 1.62 63.71 8.04
CA CYS A 228 3.01 64.09 8.29
C CYS A 228 3.20 65.59 8.08
N HIS A 229 2.71 66.15 6.97
CA HIS A 229 2.80 67.57 6.68
C HIS A 229 1.99 68.41 7.68
N ASP A 230 0.82 67.95 8.10
CA ASP A 230 -0.02 68.62 9.11
C ASP A 230 0.62 68.56 10.51
N THR A 231 1.22 67.43 10.89
CA THR A 231 1.94 67.29 12.17
C THR A 231 3.23 68.12 12.18
N CYS A 232 3.97 68.17 11.06
CA CYS A 232 5.15 69.02 10.92
C CYS A 232 4.80 70.52 10.85
N ARG A 233 3.64 70.88 10.28
CA ARG A 233 3.13 72.26 10.25
C ARG A 233 2.55 72.69 11.60
N SER A 234 1.95 71.76 12.33
CA SER A 234 1.34 71.99 13.65
C SER A 234 2.32 71.83 14.82
N ALA A 235 3.58 71.49 14.55
CA ALA A 235 4.66 71.64 15.52
C ALA A 235 4.87 73.15 15.77
N PRO A 236 4.63 73.67 16.99
CA PRO A 236 4.84 75.08 17.27
C PRO A 236 6.33 75.40 17.10
N ILE A 237 6.60 76.34 16.20
CA ILE A 237 7.91 76.96 15.99
C ILE A 237 8.28 77.66 17.30
N SER A 238 9.01 76.97 18.18
CA SER A 238 9.87 77.65 19.14
C SER A 238 11.00 78.27 18.32
N GLY A 239 10.87 79.57 18.06
CA GLY A 239 11.81 80.31 17.23
C GLY A 239 13.23 80.25 17.80
N PRO A 240 14.28 80.15 16.96
CA PRO A 240 15.63 80.42 17.40
C PRO A 240 15.83 81.94 17.35
N GLU A 241 15.51 82.63 18.45
CA GLU A 241 16.18 83.90 18.74
C GLU A 241 17.66 83.58 19.03
N GLN A 242 18.47 84.19 18.20
CA GLN A 242 19.91 84.10 18.12
C GLN A 242 20.59 84.35 19.47
N SER A 243 21.29 83.35 20.02
CA SER A 243 22.39 83.60 20.95
C SER A 243 23.67 83.00 20.36
N THR A 244 24.51 83.92 19.90
CA THR A 244 25.80 83.67 19.28
C THR A 244 26.81 83.11 20.28
N CYS A 245 27.64 82.17 19.83
CA CYS A 245 29.02 82.08 20.31
C CYS A 245 29.95 82.05 19.10
N VAL A 246 30.12 83.22 18.49
CA VAL A 246 31.18 83.43 17.49
C VAL A 246 32.48 83.67 18.25
N ARG A 247 33.40 82.71 18.17
CA ARG A 247 34.75 82.82 18.76
C ARG A 247 35.57 83.83 17.95
N ARG A 248 35.83 84.99 18.54
CA ARG A 248 36.61 86.10 17.97
C ARG A 248 38.10 85.71 17.94
N TYR A 249 38.70 85.64 16.75
CA TYR A 249 40.15 85.59 16.59
C TYR A 249 40.65 86.98 16.18
N ASN A 250 41.58 87.55 16.95
CA ASN A 250 42.26 88.81 16.65
C ASN A 250 43.48 88.52 15.77
N THR A 251 43.53 89.11 14.58
CA THR A 251 44.72 89.08 13.71
C THR A 251 45.44 90.42 13.85
N HIS A 252 46.65 90.42 14.43
CA HIS A 252 47.48 91.61 14.52
C HIS A 252 48.09 91.93 13.15
N HIS A 253 47.89 93.16 12.67
CA HIS A 253 48.49 93.69 11.45
C HIS A 253 50.01 93.87 11.60
N VAL A 254 50.77 93.43 10.59
CA VAL A 254 52.16 93.85 10.35
C VAL A 254 52.29 94.21 8.88
N THR A 255 52.43 95.51 8.58
CA THR A 255 52.98 95.96 7.30
C THR A 255 53.84 97.20 7.52
N GLY A 256 55.16 97.01 7.39
CA GLY A 256 56.05 97.82 6.54
C GLY A 256 56.59 99.16 7.07
N PRO A 257 57.92 99.42 6.99
CA PRO A 257 58.61 100.58 7.58
C PRO A 257 58.74 101.78 6.60
N PRO A 258 59.33 102.93 7.03
CA PRO A 258 59.05 104.26 6.50
C PRO A 258 60.09 104.79 5.49
N ALA A 259 59.73 105.87 4.78
CA ALA A 259 60.64 106.83 4.15
C ALA A 259 60.04 108.25 4.39
N VAL A 260 60.64 109.15 5.18
CA VAL A 260 61.83 110.00 4.93
C VAL A 260 61.71 110.76 3.60
N GLY A 261 61.66 112.09 3.50
CA GLY A 261 61.76 113.20 4.45
C GLY A 261 61.94 114.55 3.71
N ALA A 262 61.98 115.64 4.50
CA ALA A 262 62.53 116.99 4.25
C ALA A 262 61.88 117.89 3.16
N SER A 263 61.73 119.21 3.30
CA SER A 263 62.23 120.22 4.27
C SER A 263 61.15 121.26 4.57
#